data_AF-A0A9W8N1H8-F1
#
_entry.id   AF-A0A9W8N1H8-F1
#
_cell.length_a   1.000
_cell.length_b   1.000
_cell.length_c   1.000
_cell.angle_alpha   90.00
_cell.angle_beta   90.00
_cell.angle_gamma   90.00
#
_symmetry.space_group_name_H-M   'P 1'
#
loop_
_entity.id
_entity.type
_entity.pdbx_description
1 polymer ?
#
loop_
_entity_poly.entity_id
_entity_poly.type
_entity_poly.pdbx_seq_one_letter_code
_entity_poly.pdbx_strand_id
1 'polypeptide(L)'
;MEEKSKGSSHWKGQSRVLKVCHWHSSHLPPLRHAAICALDLGHKPTALDDNLLFIDIKLKFSHDDLPPNRRYEPVGGFTMTVAEVRDVFGNMGVGTILDSFKDANDHMRKKGGLGVVAVMLRAHNIVDIVKIILPSPASTKAVQEADDWGKDWLEKLRLAVELD
;
A
#
# COMPACT_ATOMS: atom_id res chain seq x y z
N MET A 1 -10.81 41.48 10.68
CA MET A 1 -9.97 40.46 10.03
C MET A 1 -8.77 40.27 10.93
N GLU A 2 -8.70 39.14 11.62
CA GLU A 2 -7.48 38.74 12.33
C GLU A 2 -7.40 37.21 12.25
N GLU A 3 -6.29 36.75 11.67
CA GLU A 3 -5.97 35.36 11.37
C GLU A 3 -5.91 34.50 12.62
N LYS A 4 -6.68 33.41 12.63
CA LYS A 4 -6.38 32.26 13.48
C LYS A 4 -5.28 31.43 12.79
N SER A 5 -4.02 31.70 13.11
CA SER A 5 -2.91 30.76 12.85
C SER A 5 -2.33 30.27 14.17
N LYS A 6 -2.84 29.15 14.68
CA LYS A 6 -2.16 28.30 15.68
C LYS A 6 -2.56 26.84 15.49
N GLY A 7 -2.10 26.23 14.39
CA GLY A 7 -2.04 24.78 14.21
C GLY A 7 -0.67 24.24 14.66
N SER A 8 -0.32 24.43 15.93
CA SER A 8 0.98 24.06 16.49
C SER A 8 1.16 22.53 16.58
N SER A 9 1.75 21.95 15.52
CA SER A 9 2.62 20.76 15.50
C SER A 9 2.39 19.66 16.57
N HIS A 10 1.30 18.90 16.45
CA HIS A 10 1.08 17.68 17.26
C HIS A 10 2.00 16.50 16.89
N TRP A 11 2.82 16.62 15.84
CA TRP A 11 3.59 15.51 15.26
C TRP A 11 5.10 15.52 15.61
N LYS A 12 5.56 16.52 16.38
CA LYS A 12 6.96 16.57 16.86
C LYS A 12 7.13 15.47 17.91
N GLY A 13 7.91 14.43 17.59
CA GLY A 13 8.20 13.31 18.50
C GLY A 13 7.58 11.96 18.13
N GLN A 14 6.73 11.87 17.10
CA GLN A 14 6.24 10.57 16.64
C GLN A 14 7.32 9.76 15.93
N SER A 15 7.31 8.45 16.15
CA SER A 15 8.19 7.51 15.46
C SER A 15 7.96 7.57 13.95
N ARG A 16 9.02 7.32 13.17
CA ARG A 16 8.94 7.28 11.70
C ARG A 16 7.93 6.24 11.22
N VAL A 17 7.81 5.13 11.96
CA VAL A 17 6.81 4.08 11.71
C VAL A 17 5.39 4.66 11.77
N LEU A 18 5.03 5.36 12.85
CA LEU A 18 3.69 5.97 12.99
C LEU A 18 3.38 6.96 11.86
N LYS A 19 4.38 7.71 11.39
CA LYS A 19 4.21 8.63 10.26
C LYS A 19 3.89 7.89 8.95
N VAL A 20 4.57 6.78 8.68
CA VAL A 20 4.28 5.93 7.51
C VAL A 20 2.92 5.26 7.65
N CYS A 21 2.59 4.76 8.85
CA CYS A 21 1.31 4.12 9.11
C CYS A 21 0.13 5.07 8.90
N HIS A 22 0.28 6.31 9.35
CA HIS A 22 -0.73 7.34 9.15
C HIS A 22 -0.87 7.71 7.67
N TRP A 23 0.25 7.81 6.94
CA TRP A 23 0.23 8.08 5.50
C TRP A 23 -0.51 6.98 4.72
N HIS A 24 -0.18 5.70 4.92
CA HIS A 24 -0.84 4.64 4.15
C HIS A 24 -2.32 4.50 4.50
N SER A 25 -2.70 4.79 5.75
CA SER A 25 -4.09 4.73 6.20
C SER A 25 -4.97 5.75 5.46
N SER A 26 -4.40 6.90 5.10
CA SER A 26 -5.06 7.90 4.27
C SER A 26 -5.16 7.50 2.80
N HIS A 27 -4.29 6.61 2.32
CA HIS A 27 -4.14 6.26 0.91
C HIS A 27 -4.57 4.82 0.57
N LEU A 28 -5.44 4.21 1.39
CA LEU A 28 -5.89 2.84 1.15
C LEU A 28 -6.60 2.64 -0.20
N PRO A 29 -7.49 3.54 -0.67
CA PRO A 29 -8.10 3.39 -1.99
C PRO A 29 -7.09 3.36 -3.16
N PRO A 30 -6.17 4.34 -3.32
CA PRO A 30 -5.20 4.28 -4.41
C PRO A 30 -4.20 3.13 -4.26
N LEU A 31 -3.79 2.77 -3.03
CA LEU A 31 -2.93 1.59 -2.80
C LEU A 31 -3.64 0.28 -3.19
N ARG A 32 -4.94 0.17 -2.90
CA ARG A 32 -5.74 -0.99 -3.32
C ARG A 32 -5.79 -1.09 -4.85
N HIS A 33 -6.06 0.03 -5.52
CA HIS A 33 -6.16 0.06 -6.99
C HIS A 33 -4.82 -0.24 -7.66
N ALA A 34 -3.72 0.32 -7.13
CA ALA A 34 -2.36 -0.03 -7.54
C ALA A 34 -2.12 -1.53 -7.45
N ALA A 35 -2.49 -2.16 -6.33
CA ALA A 35 -2.30 -3.60 -6.13
C ALA A 35 -3.14 -4.44 -7.10
N ILE A 36 -4.38 -4.02 -7.39
CA ILE A 36 -5.24 -4.70 -8.37
C ILE A 36 -4.57 -4.67 -9.76
N CYS A 37 -4.14 -3.50 -10.22
CA CYS A 37 -3.57 -3.35 -11.56
C CYS A 37 -2.18 -3.98 -11.68
N ALA A 38 -1.30 -3.75 -10.70
CA ALA A 38 0.08 -4.23 -10.72
C ALA A 38 0.17 -5.77 -10.71
N LEU A 39 -0.74 -6.43 -9.99
CA LEU A 39 -0.81 -7.89 -9.89
C LEU A 39 -1.83 -8.52 -10.86
N ASP A 40 -2.47 -7.70 -11.69
CA ASP A 40 -3.50 -8.11 -12.66
C ASP A 40 -4.64 -8.92 -12.01
N LEU A 41 -5.13 -8.50 -10.84
CA LEU A 41 -6.04 -9.30 -10.02
C LEU A 41 -7.44 -9.45 -10.60
N GLY A 42 -7.85 -8.55 -11.50
CA GLY A 42 -9.12 -8.64 -12.22
C GLY A 42 -9.17 -9.78 -13.23
N HIS A 43 -8.03 -10.10 -13.85
CA HIS A 43 -7.91 -11.17 -14.84
C HIS A 43 -7.25 -12.44 -14.27
N LYS A 44 -6.32 -12.28 -13.33
CA LYS A 44 -5.54 -13.34 -12.69
C LYS A 44 -5.66 -13.28 -11.16
N PRO A 45 -6.84 -13.58 -10.59
CA PRO A 45 -7.07 -13.49 -9.14
C PRO A 45 -6.14 -14.38 -8.30
N THR A 46 -5.64 -15.49 -8.86
CA THR A 46 -4.70 -16.39 -8.18
C THR A 46 -3.31 -15.78 -7.99
N ALA A 47 -2.98 -14.68 -8.68
CA ALA A 47 -1.72 -13.97 -8.44
C ALA A 47 -1.60 -13.48 -6.99
N LEU A 48 -2.72 -13.28 -6.30
CA LEU A 48 -2.77 -12.90 -4.88
C LEU A 48 -2.14 -13.93 -3.93
N ASP A 49 -2.11 -15.21 -4.32
CA ASP A 49 -1.62 -16.29 -3.45
C ASP A 49 -0.09 -16.28 -3.32
N ASP A 50 0.57 -15.86 -4.39
CA ASP A 50 2.02 -15.96 -4.52
C ASP A 50 2.72 -14.61 -4.61
N ASN A 51 2.00 -13.50 -4.76
CA ASN A 51 2.60 -12.20 -5.00
C ASN A 51 2.16 -11.13 -3.99
N LEU A 52 3.05 -10.17 -3.77
CA LEU A 52 2.79 -8.94 -3.05
C LEU A 52 3.29 -7.73 -3.84
N LEU A 53 2.79 -6.55 -3.47
CA LEU A 53 3.23 -5.29 -4.06
C LEU A 53 4.27 -4.64 -3.16
N PHE A 54 5.46 -4.37 -3.68
CA PHE A 54 6.48 -3.57 -3.02
C PHE A 54 6.43 -2.12 -3.55
N ILE A 55 6.48 -1.14 -2.64
CA ILE A 55 6.49 0.28 -2.97
C ILE A 55 7.54 0.98 -2.11
N ASP A 56 8.48 1.66 -2.75
CA ASP A 56 9.39 2.57 -2.08
C ASP A 56 8.74 3.96 -2.03
N ILE A 57 8.64 4.52 -0.83
CA ILE A 57 8.10 5.86 -0.59
C ILE A 57 9.18 6.75 0.02
N LYS A 58 9.20 8.01 -0.42
CA LYS A 58 10.18 9.00 0.00
C LYS A 58 9.49 10.15 0.72
N LEU A 59 10.12 10.61 1.80
CA LEU A 59 9.71 11.84 2.46
C LEU A 59 10.04 13.04 1.56
N LYS A 60 9.04 13.88 1.27
CA LYS A 60 9.21 15.08 0.46
C LYS A 60 10.10 16.10 1.15
N PHE A 61 10.78 16.93 0.37
CA PHE A 61 11.67 17.97 0.90
C PHE A 61 10.90 18.95 1.82
N SER A 62 9.70 19.39 1.42
CA SER A 62 8.83 20.31 2.17
C SER A 62 7.88 19.62 3.18
N HIS A 63 8.19 18.40 3.62
CA HIS A 63 7.28 17.60 4.47
C HIS A 63 6.86 18.27 5.79
N ASP A 64 7.67 19.19 6.33
CA ASP A 64 7.35 19.92 7.56
C ASP A 64 6.16 20.87 7.37
N ASP A 65 6.00 21.41 6.17
CA ASP A 65 4.90 22.31 5.79
C ASP A 65 3.68 21.56 5.26
N LEU A 66 3.80 20.24 5.06
CA LEU A 66 2.75 19.41 4.50
C LEU A 66 1.94 18.69 5.59
N PRO A 67 0.62 18.51 5.38
CA PRO A 67 -0.20 17.67 6.23
C PRO A 67 0.30 16.21 6.14
N PRO A 68 0.10 15.39 7.19
CA PRO A 68 0.63 14.03 7.27
C PRO A 68 0.40 13.13 6.05
N ASN A 69 -0.78 13.19 5.43
CA ASN A 69 -1.13 12.43 4.22
C ASN A 69 -0.32 12.85 2.98
N ARG A 70 0.27 14.06 2.95
CA ARG A 70 1.02 14.56 1.79
C ARG A 70 2.54 14.52 1.94
N ARG A 71 3.04 14.03 3.08
CA ARG A 71 4.47 14.06 3.41
C ARG A 71 5.33 13.08 2.62
N TYR A 72 4.74 11.98 2.16
CA TYR A 72 5.45 10.97 1.39
C TYR A 72 4.94 10.92 -0.04
N GLU A 73 5.81 10.49 -0.95
CA GLU A 73 5.49 10.21 -2.35
C GLU A 73 6.04 8.82 -2.73
N PRO A 74 5.30 8.02 -3.53
CA PRO A 74 5.86 6.82 -4.14
C PRO A 74 7.00 7.17 -5.09
N VAL A 75 8.16 6.53 -4.95
CA VAL A 75 9.34 6.77 -5.80
C VAL A 75 9.80 5.53 -6.56
N GLY A 76 9.38 4.35 -6.13
CA GLY A 76 9.69 3.09 -6.80
C GLY A 76 8.67 2.03 -6.43
N GLY A 77 8.65 0.94 -7.19
CA GLY A 77 7.78 -0.17 -6.86
C GLY A 77 7.90 -1.30 -7.87
N PHE A 78 7.60 -2.50 -7.40
CA PHE A 78 7.64 -3.72 -8.19
C PHE A 78 6.79 -4.81 -7.50
N THR A 79 6.42 -5.82 -8.26
CA THR A 79 5.77 -7.02 -7.74
C THR A 79 6.84 -7.99 -7.26
N MET A 80 6.61 -8.64 -6.11
CA MET A 80 7.49 -9.70 -5.62
C MET A 80 6.68 -10.95 -5.34
N THR A 81 7.30 -12.10 -5.54
CA THR A 81 6.76 -13.36 -5.05
C THR A 81 6.99 -13.50 -3.55
N VAL A 82 6.13 -14.27 -2.88
CA VAL A 82 6.28 -14.65 -1.47
C VAL A 82 7.62 -15.36 -1.24
N ALA A 83 8.10 -16.13 -2.22
CA ALA A 83 9.40 -16.79 -2.16
C ALA A 83 10.56 -15.79 -2.14
N GLU A 84 10.57 -14.81 -3.05
CA GLU A 84 11.57 -13.74 -3.08
C GLU A 84 11.56 -12.92 -1.78
N VAL A 85 10.38 -12.65 -1.23
CA VAL A 85 10.27 -11.90 0.03
C VAL A 85 10.83 -12.71 1.20
N ARG A 86 10.61 -14.03 1.23
CA ARG A 86 11.23 -14.90 2.25
C ARG A 86 12.74 -14.97 2.11
N ASP A 87 13.26 -14.96 0.90
CA ASP A 87 14.71 -14.98 0.64
C ASP A 87 15.36 -13.66 1.10
N VAL A 88 14.79 -12.53 0.68
CA VAL A 88 15.35 -11.20 0.97
C VAL A 88 15.13 -10.78 2.43
N PHE A 89 13.98 -11.13 3.02
CA PHE A 89 13.56 -10.65 4.35
C PHE A 89 13.37 -11.74 5.41
N GLY A 90 13.76 -12.99 5.12
CA GLY A 90 13.54 -14.14 6.03
C GLY A 90 14.14 -13.92 7.43
N ASN A 91 15.31 -13.30 7.51
CA ASN A 91 15.98 -13.00 8.77
C ASN A 91 15.33 -11.85 9.57
N MET A 92 14.39 -11.11 8.97
CA MET A 92 13.69 -9.99 9.61
C MET A 92 12.36 -10.39 10.25
N GLY A 93 12.07 -11.70 10.35
CA GLY A 93 10.82 -12.20 10.94
C GLY A 93 9.59 -12.00 10.05
N VAL A 94 9.77 -11.64 8.78
CA VAL A 94 8.66 -11.41 7.83
C VAL A 94 7.89 -12.70 7.53
N GLY A 95 8.50 -13.87 7.71
CA GLY A 95 7.86 -15.17 7.47
C GLY A 95 6.54 -15.37 8.21
N THR A 96 6.46 -15.04 9.50
CA THR A 96 5.22 -15.19 10.29
C THR A 96 4.13 -14.22 9.85
N ILE A 97 4.52 -13.02 9.38
CA ILE A 97 3.59 -12.05 8.79
C ILE A 97 3.04 -12.60 7.47
N LEU A 98 3.89 -13.20 6.64
CA LEU A 98 3.49 -13.85 5.39
C LEU A 98 2.52 -15.02 5.62
N ASP A 99 2.76 -15.84 6.63
CA ASP A 99 1.85 -16.94 6.98
C ASP A 99 0.49 -16.40 7.43
N SER A 100 0.47 -15.32 8.22
CA SER A 100 -0.78 -14.67 8.65
C SER A 100 -1.61 -14.08 7.50
N PHE A 101 -1.04 -13.88 6.32
CA PHE A 101 -1.79 -13.47 5.13
C PHE A 101 -2.58 -14.61 4.51
N LYS A 102 -2.09 -15.85 4.60
CA LYS A 102 -2.83 -17.02 4.10
C LYS A 102 -4.14 -17.22 4.85
N ASP A 103 -4.07 -17.17 6.18
CA ASP A 103 -5.26 -17.29 7.02
C ASP A 103 -6.27 -16.16 6.75
N ALA A 104 -5.77 -14.93 6.58
CA ALA A 104 -6.60 -13.78 6.25
C ALA A 104 -7.23 -13.89 4.85
N ASN A 105 -6.49 -14.39 3.86
CA ASN A 105 -6.98 -14.65 2.52
C ASN A 105 -8.11 -15.67 2.53
N ASP A 106 -7.91 -16.81 3.17
CA ASP A 106 -8.91 -17.88 3.25
C ASP A 106 -10.18 -17.41 3.96
N HIS A 107 -10.04 -16.64 5.03
CA HIS A 107 -11.17 -16.03 5.73
C HIS A 107 -11.95 -15.07 4.85
N MET A 108 -11.26 -14.19 4.12
CA MET A 108 -11.91 -13.20 3.25
C MET A 108 -12.56 -13.84 2.02
N ARG A 109 -11.95 -14.89 1.45
CA ARG A 109 -12.53 -15.69 0.37
C ARG A 109 -13.83 -16.38 0.79
N LYS A 110 -13.88 -16.94 2.01
CA LYS A 110 -15.12 -17.51 2.59
C LYS A 110 -16.24 -16.48 2.73
N LYS A 111 -15.91 -15.19 2.87
CA LYS A 111 -16.87 -14.08 2.92
C LYS A 111 -17.26 -13.52 1.54
N GLY A 112 -16.80 -14.14 0.45
CA GLY A 112 -17.07 -13.68 -0.92
C GLY A 112 -16.17 -12.53 -1.41
N GLY A 113 -15.16 -12.13 -0.62
CA GLY A 113 -14.10 -11.24 -1.07
C GLY A 113 -13.06 -11.98 -1.91
N LEU A 114 -12.21 -11.26 -2.65
CA LEU A 114 -11.09 -11.86 -3.36
C LEU A 114 -10.00 -12.33 -2.38
N GLY A 115 -9.76 -11.55 -1.31
CA GLY A 115 -8.77 -11.83 -0.30
C GLY A 115 -8.21 -10.55 0.34
N VAL A 116 -6.97 -10.62 0.79
CA VAL A 116 -6.18 -9.55 1.38
C VAL A 116 -4.86 -9.46 0.63
N VAL A 117 -4.59 -8.33 -0.02
CA VAL A 117 -3.28 -8.09 -0.62
C VAL A 117 -2.32 -7.53 0.42
N ALA A 118 -1.10 -8.05 0.41
CA ALA A 118 0.01 -7.48 1.16
C ALA A 118 0.67 -6.39 0.31
N VAL A 119 0.78 -5.19 0.87
CA VAL A 119 1.56 -4.09 0.29
C VAL A 119 2.72 -3.78 1.24
N MET A 120 3.94 -3.99 0.77
CA MET A 120 5.15 -3.68 1.51
C MET A 120 5.58 -2.26 1.15
N LEU A 121 5.57 -1.36 2.14
CA LEU A 121 6.00 0.02 2.00
C LEU A 121 7.37 0.19 2.63
N ARG A 122 8.35 0.62 1.85
CA ARG A 122 9.67 1.01 2.37
C ARG A 122 9.77 2.51 2.43
N ALA A 123 10.20 3.03 3.58
CA ALA A 123 10.55 4.43 3.74
C ALA A 123 11.87 4.53 4.50
N HIS A 124 12.90 5.05 3.86
CA HIS A 124 14.25 5.14 4.44
C HIS A 124 14.79 3.76 4.88
N ASN A 125 14.93 3.52 6.19
CA ASN A 125 15.39 2.27 6.81
C ASN A 125 14.26 1.49 7.48
N ILE A 126 13.00 1.79 7.14
CA ILE A 126 11.81 1.16 7.72
C ILE A 126 11.05 0.45 6.61
N VAL A 127 10.51 -0.71 6.96
CA VAL A 127 9.56 -1.47 6.16
C VAL A 127 8.28 -1.59 6.97
N ASP A 128 7.17 -1.20 6.36
CA ASP A 128 5.82 -1.36 6.87
C ASP A 128 5.06 -2.33 5.96
N ILE A 129 4.25 -3.22 6.53
CA ILE A 129 3.51 -4.22 5.77
C ILE A 129 2.02 -3.97 5.99
N VAL A 130 1.36 -3.50 4.94
CA VAL A 130 -0.04 -3.10 4.96
C VAL A 130 -0.91 -4.24 4.43
N LYS A 131 -1.97 -4.57 5.17
CA LYS A 131 -2.98 -5.55 4.78
C LYS A 131 -4.17 -4.83 4.16
N ILE A 132 -4.42 -4.99 2.87
CA ILE A 132 -5.54 -4.33 2.18
C ILE A 132 -6.58 -5.37 1.79
N ILE A 133 -7.79 -5.25 2.35
CA ILE A 133 -8.93 -6.08 1.95
C ILE A 133 -9.34 -5.71 0.52
N LEU A 134 -9.44 -6.74 -0.33
CA LEU A 134 -9.88 -6.63 -1.72
C LEU A 134 -11.40 -6.90 -1.83
N PRO A 135 -12.09 -6.27 -2.79
CA PRO A 135 -13.50 -6.53 -3.04
C PRO A 135 -13.69 -7.94 -3.65
N SER A 136 -14.93 -8.30 -4.01
CA SER A 136 -15.19 -9.59 -4.67
C SER A 136 -14.40 -9.73 -5.99
N PRO A 137 -14.19 -10.96 -6.52
CA PRO A 137 -13.53 -11.14 -7.82
C PRO A 137 -14.22 -10.35 -8.96
N ALA A 138 -15.55 -10.37 -9.02
CA ALA A 138 -16.32 -9.63 -10.03
C ALA A 138 -16.13 -8.11 -9.91
N SER A 139 -16.16 -7.57 -8.68
CA SER A 139 -15.93 -6.15 -8.45
C SER A 139 -14.48 -5.75 -8.70
N THR A 140 -13.51 -6.59 -8.37
CA THR A 140 -12.09 -6.37 -8.66
C THR A 140 -11.86 -6.27 -10.17
N LYS A 141 -12.45 -7.21 -10.92
CA LYS A 141 -12.43 -7.18 -12.38
C LYS A 141 -13.06 -5.92 -12.94
N ALA A 142 -14.25 -5.55 -12.49
CA ALA A 142 -14.92 -4.33 -12.96
C ALA A 142 -14.11 -3.05 -12.65
N VAL A 143 -13.46 -2.98 -11.48
CA VAL A 143 -12.58 -1.86 -11.12
C VAL A 143 -11.37 -1.78 -12.04
N GLN A 144 -10.72 -2.91 -12.33
CA GLN A 144 -9.57 -2.94 -13.23
C GLN A 144 -9.98 -2.62 -14.67
N GLU A 145 -11.07 -3.18 -15.19
CA GLU A 145 -11.55 -2.90 -16.55
C GLU A 145 -11.97 -1.44 -16.75
N ALA A 146 -12.44 -0.77 -15.69
CA ALA A 146 -12.83 0.63 -15.76
C ALA A 146 -11.64 1.61 -15.78
N ASP A 147 -10.54 1.28 -15.11
CA ASP A 147 -9.34 2.13 -15.01
C ASP A 147 -8.08 1.27 -14.82
N ASP A 148 -7.68 0.54 -15.86
CA ASP A 148 -6.49 -0.32 -15.78
C ASP A 148 -5.23 0.54 -15.87
N TRP A 149 -4.50 0.66 -14.76
CA TRP A 149 -3.24 1.39 -14.76
C TRP A 149 -2.10 0.61 -15.44
N GLY A 150 -2.26 -0.70 -15.65
CA GLY A 150 -1.31 -1.55 -16.37
C GLY A 150 0.13 -1.40 -15.91
N LYS A 151 1.05 -1.19 -16.87
CA LYS A 151 2.48 -0.99 -16.59
C LYS A 151 2.80 0.35 -15.94
N ASP A 152 1.90 1.31 -16.04
CA ASP A 152 2.06 2.67 -15.52
C ASP A 152 1.47 2.84 -14.10
N TRP A 153 1.11 1.74 -13.43
CA TRP A 153 0.49 1.74 -12.11
C TRP A 153 1.24 2.58 -11.07
N LEU A 154 2.56 2.64 -11.12
CA LEU A 154 3.35 3.44 -10.17
C LEU A 154 3.15 4.94 -10.41
N GLU A 155 3.14 5.37 -11.67
CA GLU A 155 2.94 6.79 -12.00
C GLU A 155 1.50 7.21 -11.71
N LYS A 156 0.53 6.35 -12.01
CA LYS A 156 -0.88 6.57 -11.65
C LYS A 156 -1.08 6.62 -10.14
N LEU A 157 -0.39 5.76 -9.38
CA LEU A 157 -0.40 5.80 -7.93
C LEU A 157 0.14 7.13 -7.40
N ARG A 158 1.25 7.63 -7.95
CA ARG A 158 1.80 8.96 -7.57
C ARG A 158 0.77 10.06 -7.76
N LEU A 159 0.13 10.10 -8.93
CA LEU A 159 -0.90 11.09 -9.24
C LEU A 159 -2.10 10.95 -8.30
N ALA A 160 -2.56 9.73 -8.03
CA ALA A 160 -3.71 9.49 -7.17
C ALA A 160 -3.46 9.92 -5.72
N VAL A 161 -2.27 9.64 -5.18
CA VAL A 161 -1.86 10.05 -3.82
C VAL A 161 -1.71 11.58 -3.68
N GLU A 162 -1.41 12.30 -4.76
CA GLU A 162 -1.36 13.78 -4.72
C GLU A 162 -2.73 14.45 -4.71
N LEU A 163 -3.73 13.78 -5.26
CA LEU A 163 -5.09 14.30 -5.43
C LEU A 163 -5.99 14.03 -4.21
N ASP A 164 -5.58 13.12 -3.31
CA ASP A 164 -6.28 12.72 -2.07
C ASP A 164 -5.85 13.57 -0.85
#